data_AF-A0A6C0KX97-F1
#
_entry.id   AF-A0A6C0KX97-F1
#
_cell.length_a   1.000
_cell.length_b   1.000
_cell.length_c   1.000
_cell.angle_alpha   90.00
_cell.angle_beta   90.00
_cell.angle_gamma   90.00
#
_symmetry.space_group_name_H-M   'P 1'
#
loop_
_entity.id
_entity.type
_entity.pdbx_description
1 polymer ?
#
loop_
_entity_poly.entity_id
_entity_poly.type
_entity_poly.pdbx_seq_one_letter_code
_entity_poly.pdbx_strand_id
1 'polypeptide(L)'
;MDDNARLQLQKMIKANDVEDQTELIRELKHSHLLQADINSLLSLKAKYKNNQDLIQQNAPLECNFLFTYYTDIYNKIRKDEIDLSILNRFLNVLRQIEDGLLDQHEGAFVVGTLLKELYVDSALKKAEKINELNPEKVPEERPIENNVSWKQFKIMLNK
;
A
#
# COMPACT_ATOMS: atom_id res chain seq x y z
N MET A 1 -4.15 3.48 21.37
CA MET A 1 -4.93 2.39 20.73
C MET A 1 -6.23 2.26 21.50
N ASP A 2 -7.38 2.12 20.86
CA ASP A 2 -8.65 1.89 21.58
C ASP A 2 -8.71 0.45 22.12
N ASP A 3 -9.32 0.24 23.29
CA ASP A 3 -9.31 -1.04 24.00
C ASP A 3 -9.97 -2.16 23.20
N ASN A 4 -10.97 -1.81 22.37
CA ASN A 4 -11.63 -2.76 21.48
C ASN A 4 -10.71 -3.22 20.34
N ALA A 5 -9.90 -2.31 19.77
CA ALA A 5 -8.93 -2.65 18.73
C ALA A 5 -7.83 -3.57 19.27
N ARG A 6 -7.37 -3.33 20.51
CA ARG A 6 -6.41 -4.20 21.20
C ARG A 6 -6.96 -5.60 21.43
N LEU A 7 -8.23 -5.71 21.85
CA LEU A 7 -8.90 -6.99 22.06
C LEU A 7 -9.08 -7.79 20.76
N GLN A 8 -9.44 -7.12 19.64
CA GLN A 8 -9.57 -7.78 18.34
C GLN A 8 -8.21 -8.26 17.82
N LEU A 9 -7.16 -7.47 17.98
CA LEU A 9 -5.80 -7.86 17.63
C LEU A 9 -5.37 -9.14 18.37
N GLN A 10 -5.61 -9.21 19.68
CA GLN A 10 -5.31 -10.41 20.46
C GLN A 10 -6.08 -11.66 20.00
N LYS A 11 -7.33 -11.50 19.54
CA LYS A 11 -8.10 -12.61 18.98
C LYS A 11 -7.51 -13.10 17.66
N MET A 12 -7.06 -12.20 16.79
CA MET A 12 -6.43 -12.54 15.51
C MET A 12 -5.09 -13.26 15.68
N ILE A 13 -4.29 -12.84 16.66
CA ILE A 13 -2.99 -13.48 16.97
C ILE A 13 -3.19 -14.90 17.46
N LYS A 14 -4.09 -15.10 18.44
CA LYS A 14 -4.39 -16.44 18.99
C LYS A 14 -4.98 -17.40 17.97
N ALA A 15 -5.67 -16.88 16.94
CA ALA A 15 -6.25 -17.70 15.88
C ALA A 15 -5.22 -18.19 14.85
N ASN A 16 -4.07 -17.52 14.74
CA ASN A 16 -3.08 -17.74 13.69
C ASN A 16 -1.76 -18.37 14.18
N ASP A 17 -1.67 -18.72 15.47
CA ASP A 17 -0.48 -19.34 16.10
C ASP A 17 0.83 -18.62 15.76
N VAL A 18 0.79 -17.28 15.78
CA VAL A 18 1.95 -16.44 15.43
C VAL A 18 2.93 -16.45 16.58
N GLU A 19 4.12 -17.01 16.36
CA GLU A 19 5.23 -16.90 17.30
C GLU A 19 5.71 -15.45 17.40
N ASP A 20 5.91 -14.99 18.63
CA ASP A 20 6.41 -13.65 18.91
C ASP A 20 7.93 -13.60 18.67
N GLN A 21 8.33 -12.81 17.67
CA GLN A 21 9.71 -12.60 17.22
C GLN A 21 10.24 -11.22 17.64
N THR A 22 9.57 -10.53 18.58
CA THR A 22 9.95 -9.18 19.04
C THR A 22 11.42 -9.12 19.46
N GLU A 23 11.90 -10.09 20.24
CA GLU A 23 13.28 -10.11 20.71
C GLU A 23 14.28 -10.33 19.58
N LEU A 24 13.96 -11.20 18.62
CA LEU A 24 14.79 -11.40 17.43
C LEU A 24 14.91 -10.11 16.60
N ILE A 25 13.80 -9.39 16.43
CA ILE A 25 13.80 -8.10 15.71
C ILE A 25 14.72 -7.09 16.42
N ARG A 26 14.65 -7.01 17.75
CA ARG A 26 15.49 -6.13 18.59
C ARG A 26 16.97 -6.49 18.55
N GLU A 27 17.30 -7.78 18.42
CA GLU A 27 18.67 -8.24 18.28
C GLU A 27 19.24 -7.88 16.90
N LEU A 28 18.49 -8.16 15.83
CA LEU A 28 18.95 -8.01 14.45
C LEU A 28 19.12 -6.54 14.03
N LYS A 29 18.20 -5.66 14.45
CA LYS A 29 18.22 -4.22 14.13
C LYS A 29 18.38 -3.88 12.65
N HIS A 30 17.65 -4.52 11.74
CA HIS A 30 17.85 -4.30 10.31
C HIS A 30 17.41 -2.92 9.79
N SER A 31 16.58 -2.15 10.52
CA SER A 31 16.03 -0.89 10.03
C SER A 31 17.11 0.13 9.61
N HIS A 32 18.18 0.26 10.40
CA HIS A 32 19.26 1.21 10.13
C HIS A 32 20.13 0.78 8.95
N LEU A 33 20.41 -0.53 8.81
CA LEU A 33 21.16 -1.08 7.68
C LEU A 33 20.39 -0.90 6.38
N LEU A 34 19.09 -1.19 6.39
CA LEU A 34 18.21 -0.94 5.27
C LEU A 34 18.19 0.54 4.90
N GLN A 35 18.03 1.43 5.87
CA GLN A 35 17.97 2.87 5.59
C GLN A 35 19.28 3.41 5.03
N ALA A 36 20.42 2.95 5.53
CA ALA A 36 21.74 3.31 5.01
C ALA A 36 21.89 2.88 3.55
N ASP A 37 21.62 1.61 3.24
CA ASP A 37 21.75 1.06 1.89
C ASP A 37 20.76 1.69 0.90
N ILE A 38 19.53 1.98 1.32
CA ILE A 38 18.55 2.68 0.51
C ILE A 38 19.07 4.08 0.16
N ASN A 39 19.60 4.83 1.13
CA ASN A 39 20.14 6.15 0.89
C ASN A 39 21.38 6.11 -0.04
N SER A 40 22.24 5.12 0.11
CA SER A 40 23.37 4.88 -0.80
C SER A 40 22.88 4.61 -2.23
N LEU A 41 21.88 3.73 -2.39
CA LEU A 41 21.29 3.42 -3.70
C LEU A 41 20.68 4.67 -4.35
N LEU A 42 19.95 5.49 -3.60
CA LEU A 42 19.36 6.74 -4.12
C LEU A 42 20.44 7.75 -4.49
N SER A 43 21.52 7.84 -3.70
CA SER A 43 22.66 8.70 -3.99
C SER A 43 23.39 8.28 -5.26
N LEU A 44 23.59 6.97 -5.47
CA LEU A 44 24.14 6.42 -6.70
C LEU A 44 23.25 6.70 -7.91
N LYS A 45 21.93 6.52 -7.78
CA LYS A 45 20.96 6.86 -8.83
C LYS A 45 21.02 8.35 -9.20
N ALA A 46 21.17 9.23 -8.20
CA ALA A 46 21.31 10.67 -8.43
C ALA A 46 22.65 11.01 -9.13
N LYS A 47 23.76 10.41 -8.66
CA LYS A 47 25.11 10.63 -9.19
C LYS A 47 25.28 10.13 -10.63
N TYR A 48 24.70 8.98 -10.95
CA TYR A 48 24.87 8.30 -12.24
C TYR A 48 23.57 8.21 -13.05
N LYS A 49 22.71 9.24 -12.97
CA LYS A 49 21.38 9.27 -13.61
C LYS A 49 21.36 8.83 -15.09
N ASN A 50 22.39 9.20 -15.85
CA ASN A 50 22.51 8.92 -17.28
C ASN A 50 23.40 7.71 -17.61
N ASN A 51 23.95 7.02 -16.60
CA ASN A 51 24.86 5.90 -16.80
C ASN A 51 24.43 4.71 -15.93
N GLN A 52 23.55 3.90 -16.48
CA GLN A 52 22.98 2.73 -15.81
C GLN A 52 24.02 1.64 -15.53
N ASP A 53 25.04 1.52 -16.38
CA ASP A 53 26.11 0.52 -16.21
C ASP A 53 26.91 0.79 -14.93
N LEU A 54 27.22 2.05 -14.65
CA LEU A 54 27.89 2.44 -13.41
C LEU A 54 27.02 2.18 -12.18
N ILE A 55 25.70 2.40 -12.26
CA ILE A 55 24.79 2.04 -11.18
C ILE A 55 24.82 0.52 -10.95
N GLN A 56 24.73 -0.26 -12.02
CA GLN A 56 24.68 -1.72 -11.92
C GLN A 56 25.99 -2.33 -11.37
N GLN A 57 27.14 -1.72 -11.65
CA GLN A 57 28.43 -2.17 -11.13
C GLN A 57 28.63 -1.79 -9.65
N ASN A 58 28.24 -0.58 -9.25
CA ASN A 58 28.53 -0.05 -7.91
C ASN A 58 27.44 -0.35 -6.88
N ALA A 59 26.16 -0.40 -7.28
CA ALA A 59 25.05 -0.55 -6.35
C ALA A 59 25.06 -1.86 -5.55
N PRO A 60 25.39 -3.04 -6.12
CA PRO A 60 25.51 -4.26 -5.31
C PRO A 60 26.63 -4.20 -4.27
N LEU A 61 27.69 -3.42 -4.54
CA LEU A 61 28.84 -3.27 -3.64
C LEU A 61 28.54 -2.28 -2.50
N GLU A 62 27.97 -1.12 -2.83
CA GLU A 62 27.68 -0.05 -1.87
C GLU A 62 26.39 -0.28 -1.07
N CYS A 63 25.46 -1.10 -1.58
CA CYS A 63 24.17 -1.42 -0.96
C CYS A 63 24.05 -2.95 -0.73
N ASN A 64 25.13 -3.58 -0.25
CA ASN A 64 25.24 -5.03 -0.19
C ASN A 64 24.22 -5.69 0.73
N PHE A 65 23.85 -5.05 1.85
CA PHE A 65 22.87 -5.62 2.78
C PHE A 65 21.48 -5.68 2.15
N LEU A 66 21.04 -4.57 1.55
CA LEU A 66 19.81 -4.48 0.79
C LEU A 66 19.81 -5.42 -0.42
N PHE A 67 20.92 -5.51 -1.15
CA PHE A 67 21.05 -6.39 -2.31
C PHE A 67 21.02 -7.89 -1.93
N THR A 68 21.73 -8.27 -0.87
CA THR A 68 21.93 -9.67 -0.47
C THR A 68 20.70 -10.24 0.23
N TYR A 69 20.13 -9.50 1.19
CA TYR A 69 19.07 -10.02 2.07
C TYR A 69 17.67 -9.57 1.65
N TYR A 70 17.57 -8.51 0.84
CA TYR A 70 16.31 -7.86 0.47
C TYR A 70 16.27 -7.52 -1.03
N THR A 71 16.72 -8.45 -1.88
CA THR A 71 16.89 -8.26 -3.32
C THR A 71 15.63 -7.76 -4.05
N ASP A 72 14.44 -8.16 -3.59
CA ASP A 72 13.18 -7.69 -4.17
C ASP A 72 12.95 -6.21 -3.91
N ILE A 73 13.23 -5.74 -2.69
CA ILE A 73 13.15 -4.32 -2.33
C ILE A 73 14.21 -3.54 -3.12
N TYR A 74 15.45 -4.04 -3.17
CA TYR A 74 16.52 -3.47 -4.00
C TYR A 74 16.07 -3.25 -5.44
N ASN A 75 15.54 -4.30 -6.08
CA ASN A 75 15.13 -4.26 -7.48
C ASN A 75 13.98 -3.28 -7.71
N LYS A 76 13.01 -3.22 -6.79
CA LYS A 76 11.89 -2.29 -6.88
C LYS A 76 12.33 -0.83 -6.72
N ILE A 77 13.27 -0.53 -5.81
CA ILE A 77 13.83 0.82 -5.69
C ILE A 77 14.61 1.20 -6.95
N ARG A 78 15.43 0.29 -7.47
CA ARG A 78 16.23 0.53 -8.67
C ARG A 78 15.36 0.87 -9.88
N LYS A 79 14.22 0.19 -10.04
CA LYS A 79 13.26 0.38 -11.13
C LYS A 79 12.20 1.46 -10.88
N ASP A 80 12.26 2.16 -9.74
CA ASP A 80 11.23 3.15 -9.33
C ASP A 80 9.81 2.55 -9.22
N GLU A 81 9.71 1.27 -8.84
CA GLU A 81 8.47 0.51 -8.69
C GLU A 81 7.93 0.49 -7.24
N ILE A 82 8.54 1.25 -6.33
CA ILE A 82 8.15 1.32 -4.92
C ILE A 82 8.06 2.77 -4.44
N ASP A 83 7.04 3.05 -3.65
CA ASP A 83 6.89 4.33 -2.98
C ASP A 83 7.84 4.40 -1.77
N LEU A 84 8.87 5.24 -1.90
CA LEU A 84 9.89 5.44 -0.85
C LEU A 84 9.31 6.07 0.43
N SER A 85 8.24 6.86 0.32
CA SER A 85 7.57 7.45 1.49
C SER A 85 6.94 6.34 2.34
N ILE A 86 6.25 5.41 1.69
CA ILE A 86 5.62 4.26 2.35
C ILE A 86 6.68 3.33 2.92
N LEU A 87 7.73 3.04 2.15
CA LEU A 87 8.85 2.23 2.63
C LEU A 87 9.47 2.82 3.90
N ASN A 88 9.71 4.14 3.94
CA ASN A 88 10.21 4.82 5.12
C ASN A 88 9.25 4.73 6.31
N ARG A 89 7.93 4.82 6.09
CA ARG A 89 6.93 4.61 7.16
C ARG A 89 7.04 3.20 7.74
N PHE A 90 7.22 2.17 6.91
CA PHE A 90 7.42 0.80 7.39
C PHE A 90 8.73 0.62 8.14
N LEU A 91 9.84 1.17 7.64
CA LEU A 91 11.13 1.13 8.34
C LEU A 91 11.07 1.85 9.69
N ASN A 92 10.30 2.93 9.81
CA ASN A 92 10.10 3.61 11.09
C ASN A 92 9.30 2.76 12.09
N VAL A 93 8.35 1.94 11.63
CA VAL A 93 7.67 0.98 12.52
C VAL A 93 8.64 -0.12 12.97
N LEU A 94 9.40 -0.68 12.03
CA LEU A 94 10.43 -1.67 12.34
C LEU A 94 11.41 -1.13 13.39
N ARG A 95 11.89 0.09 13.20
CA ARG A 95 12.79 0.78 14.14
C ARG A 95 12.16 0.96 15.53
N GLN A 96 10.87 1.30 15.61
CA GLN A 96 10.18 1.40 16.91
C GLN A 96 10.12 0.06 17.65
N ILE A 97 10.01 -1.07 16.93
CA ILE A 97 10.09 -2.41 17.54
C ILE A 97 11.51 -2.67 18.05
N GLU A 98 12.51 -2.37 17.20
CA GLU A 98 13.94 -2.53 17.52
C GLU A 98 14.40 -1.69 18.72
N ASP A 99 13.85 -0.49 18.87
CA ASP A 99 14.14 0.43 19.97
C ASP A 99 13.30 0.12 21.24
N GLY A 100 12.44 -0.91 21.19
CA GLY A 100 11.61 -1.35 22.32
C GLY A 100 10.39 -0.48 22.61
N LEU A 101 10.03 0.43 21.71
CA LEU A 101 8.84 1.29 21.83
C LEU A 101 7.54 0.53 21.52
N LEU A 102 7.63 -0.47 20.65
CA LEU A 102 6.52 -1.35 20.26
C LEU A 102 6.95 -2.82 20.38
N ASP A 103 5.97 -3.71 20.54
CA ASP A 103 6.14 -5.13 20.23
C ASP A 103 5.76 -5.45 18.77
N GLN A 104 6.03 -6.68 18.32
CA GLN A 104 5.70 -7.14 16.97
C GLN A 104 4.21 -6.97 16.63
N HIS A 105 3.33 -7.22 17.58
CA HIS A 105 1.89 -7.21 17.36
C HIS A 105 1.35 -5.79 17.24
N GLU A 106 1.81 -4.89 18.10
CA GLU A 106 1.54 -3.46 18.01
C GLU A 106 2.10 -2.89 16.70
N GLY A 107 3.33 -3.27 16.33
CA GLY A 107 3.92 -2.92 15.04
C GLY A 107 3.11 -3.43 13.84
N ALA A 108 2.66 -4.69 13.88
CA ALA A 108 1.81 -5.27 12.82
C ALA A 108 0.48 -4.54 12.69
N PHE A 109 -0.13 -4.11 13.80
CA PHE A 109 -1.33 -3.29 13.77
C PHE A 109 -1.10 -1.92 13.12
N VAL A 110 0.01 -1.26 13.45
CA VAL A 110 0.38 0.00 12.82
C VAL A 110 0.57 -0.20 11.32
N VAL A 111 1.35 -1.22 10.90
CA VAL A 111 1.55 -1.56 9.48
C VAL A 111 0.23 -1.84 8.77
N GLY A 112 -0.68 -2.60 9.39
CA GLY A 112 -2.01 -2.87 8.83
C GLY A 112 -2.84 -1.60 8.65
N THR A 113 -2.74 -0.65 9.58
CA THR A 113 -3.41 0.65 9.49
C THR A 113 -2.82 1.48 8.35
N LEU A 114 -1.49 1.51 8.20
CA LEU A 114 -0.80 2.17 7.08
C LEU A 114 -1.25 1.61 5.72
N LEU A 115 -1.39 0.28 5.61
CA LEU A 115 -1.89 -0.37 4.41
C LEU A 115 -3.35 0.00 4.15
N LYS A 116 -4.20 0.01 5.18
CA LYS A 116 -5.60 0.42 5.04
C LYS A 116 -5.72 1.85 4.50
N GLU A 117 -4.99 2.79 5.08
CA GLU A 117 -4.93 4.19 4.58
C GLU A 117 -4.52 4.20 3.10
N LEU A 118 -3.46 3.46 2.75
CA LEU A 118 -2.97 3.41 1.37
C LEU A 118 -4.04 2.90 0.39
N TYR A 119 -4.76 1.82 0.71
CA TYR A 119 -5.73 1.20 -0.19
C TYR A 119 -7.09 1.92 -0.20
N VAL A 120 -7.58 2.34 0.96
CA VAL A 120 -8.92 2.94 1.10
C VAL A 120 -8.90 4.40 0.69
N ASP A 121 -7.94 5.19 1.19
CA ASP A 121 -7.94 6.63 0.93
C ASP A 121 -7.53 6.95 -0.51
N SER A 122 -6.70 6.10 -1.14
CA SER A 122 -6.38 6.25 -2.57
C SER A 122 -7.55 5.88 -3.49
N ALA A 123 -8.36 4.89 -3.12
CA ALA A 123 -9.56 4.50 -3.86
C ALA A 123 -10.66 5.57 -3.75
N LEU A 124 -10.88 6.11 -2.54
CA LEU A 124 -11.84 7.19 -2.30
C LEU A 124 -11.45 8.47 -3.04
N LYS A 125 -10.18 8.89 -3.00
CA LYS A 125 -9.69 10.05 -3.78
C LYS A 125 -9.84 9.88 -5.29
N LYS A 126 -9.71 8.64 -5.80
CA LYS A 126 -9.97 8.33 -7.21
C LYS A 126 -11.46 8.47 -7.54
N ALA A 127 -12.34 7.98 -6.68
CA ALA A 127 -13.78 8.10 -6.85
C ALA A 127 -14.24 9.56 -6.79
N GLU A 128 -13.73 10.34 -5.82
CA GLU A 128 -13.98 11.78 -5.71
C GLU A 128 -13.52 12.52 -6.97
N LYS A 129 -12.31 12.26 -7.46
CA LYS A 129 -11.80 12.87 -8.69
C LYS A 129 -12.60 12.48 -9.95
N ILE A 130 -13.13 11.26 -10.02
CA ILE A 130 -14.03 10.83 -11.11
C ILE A 130 -15.38 11.54 -11.01
N ASN A 131 -15.91 11.72 -9.80
CA ASN A 131 -17.16 12.45 -9.56
C ASN A 131 -17.02 13.96 -9.82
N GLU A 132 -15.86 14.55 -9.52
CA GLU A 132 -15.56 15.95 -9.87
C GLU A 132 -15.41 16.15 -11.39
N LEU A 133 -14.91 15.16 -12.11
CA LEU A 133 -14.77 15.18 -13.58
C LEU A 133 -16.07 14.80 -14.31
N ASN A 134 -16.98 14.11 -13.64
CA ASN A 134 -18.34 13.81 -14.11
C ASN A 134 -19.35 14.24 -13.03
N PRO A 135 -19.59 15.57 -12.87
CA PRO A 135 -20.72 16.00 -12.08
C PRO A 135 -21.96 15.38 -12.70
N GLU A 136 -22.69 14.61 -11.88
CA GLU A 136 -23.82 13.75 -12.23
C GLU A 136 -24.48 14.13 -13.56
N LYS A 137 -24.43 13.23 -14.55
CA LYS A 137 -25.51 13.21 -15.55
C LYS A 137 -26.78 12.94 -14.76
N VAL A 138 -27.57 14.00 -14.57
CA VAL A 138 -28.96 13.93 -14.12
C VAL A 138 -29.58 12.72 -14.82
N PRO A 139 -30.17 11.76 -14.10
CA PRO A 139 -30.81 10.61 -14.73
C PRO A 139 -31.80 11.14 -15.76
N GLU A 140 -31.58 10.88 -17.05
CA GLU A 140 -32.61 11.14 -18.06
C GLU A 140 -33.86 10.40 -17.61
N GLU A 141 -34.93 11.14 -17.31
CA GLU A 141 -36.23 10.58 -16.98
C GLU A 141 -36.62 9.63 -18.13
N ARG A 142 -36.63 8.32 -17.85
CA ARG A 142 -37.15 7.34 -18.81
C ARG A 142 -38.58 7.77 -19.14
N PRO A 143 -38.93 7.98 -20.42
CA PRO A 143 -40.30 8.33 -20.77
C PRO A 143 -41.23 7.23 -20.22
N ILE A 144 -42.28 7.65 -19.53
CA ILE A 144 -43.26 6.78 -18.86
C ILE A 144 -43.71 5.71 -19.86
N GLU A 145 -43.41 4.44 -19.58
CA GLU A 145 -43.89 3.30 -20.36
C GLU A 145 -45.42 3.22 -20.20
N ASN A 146 -46.14 3.83 -21.14
CA ASN A 146 -47.58 3.58 -21.26
C ASN A 146 -47.77 2.12 -21.71
N ASN A 147 -48.15 1.26 -20.77
CA ASN A 147 -48.48 -0.15 -21.01
C ASN A 147 -49.73 -0.28 -21.89
N VAL A 148 -49.60 -0.06 -23.20
CA VAL A 148 -50.67 -0.33 -24.16
C VAL A 148 -50.66 -1.83 -24.47
N SER A 149 -51.72 -2.53 -24.10
CA SER A 149 -51.88 -3.96 -24.40
C SER A 149 -52.04 -4.18 -25.91
N TRP A 150 -51.51 -5.29 -26.44
CA TRP A 150 -51.66 -5.70 -27.84
C TRP A 150 -53.11 -5.65 -28.37
N LYS A 151 -54.11 -5.85 -27.50
CA LYS A 151 -55.53 -5.68 -27.87
C LYS A 151 -55.89 -4.22 -28.20
N GLN A 152 -55.37 -3.25 -27.44
CA GLN A 152 -55.60 -1.82 -27.68
C GLN A 152 -54.89 -1.34 -28.95
N PHE A 153 -53.69 -1.84 -29.22
CA PHE A 153 -52.95 -1.52 -30.44
C PHE A 153 -53.68 -1.96 -31.72
N LYS A 154 -54.25 -3.18 -31.73
CA LYS A 154 -55.01 -3.68 -32.90
C LYS A 154 -56.29 -2.89 -33.18
N ILE A 155 -56.95 -2.36 -32.15
CA ILE A 155 -58.15 -1.54 -32.31
C ILE A 155 -57.81 -0.17 -32.94
N MET A 156 -56.62 0.37 -32.67
CA MET A 156 -56.16 1.63 -33.26
C MET A 156 -55.76 1.51 -34.74
N LEU A 157 -55.41 0.32 -35.23
CA LEU A 157 -54.97 0.10 -36.62
C LEU A 157 -56.10 -0.20 -37.63
N ASN A 158 -57.31 -0.48 -37.18
CA ASN A 158 -58.46 -0.77 -38.05
C ASN A 158 -59.43 0.43 -38.18
N LYS A 159 -58.90 1.66 -38.26
CA LYS A 159 -59.67 2.84 -38.66
C LYS A 159 -59.26 3.31 -40.05
#